data_AF-A0A537ZT52-F1
#
_entry.id   AF-A0A537ZT52-F1
#
_cell.length_a   1.000
_cell.length_b   1.000
_cell.length_c   1.000
_cell.angle_alpha   90.00
_cell.angle_beta   90.00
_cell.angle_gamma   90.00
#
_symmetry.space_group_name_H-M   'P 1'
#
loop_
_entity.id
_entity.type
_entity.pdbx_description
1 polymer ?
#
loop_
_entity_poly.entity_id
_entity_poly.type
_entity_poly.pdbx_seq_one_letter_code
_entity_poly.pdbx_strand_id
1 'polypeptide(L)'
;MQTPDPYLPPADVEDDWLEPTPRPIRPLGSVWGWGGTLTWVSGLVLAISAFTGWYSGGGQGVTTAVIGWHTGTLGKLVFFIGLAVLAIVALREAGIELPATVPESLVVIALGSLSTIFVLIRLISIPDEFFGWRGRGIGIFISLIASLLVIAAGLLRAGEEL
;
A
#
# COMPACT_ATOMS: atom_id res chain seq x y z
N MET A 1 -25.22 -23.44 74.46
CA MET A 1 -25.99 -23.15 73.24
C MET A 1 -25.04 -22.47 72.28
N GLN A 2 -24.74 -23.10 71.14
CA GLN A 2 -23.90 -22.53 70.09
C GLN A 2 -24.82 -21.73 69.18
N THR A 3 -24.66 -20.40 69.15
CA THR A 3 -25.37 -19.53 68.21
C THR A 3 -24.96 -19.88 66.78
N PRO A 4 -25.88 -20.01 65.81
CA PRO A 4 -25.53 -20.28 64.43
C PRO A 4 -24.68 -19.13 63.87
N ASP A 5 -23.62 -19.45 63.13
CA ASP A 5 -22.82 -18.43 62.44
C ASP A 5 -23.70 -17.68 61.43
N PRO A 6 -23.56 -16.34 61.31
CA PRO A 6 -24.30 -15.56 60.34
C PRO A 6 -24.00 -16.03 58.92
N TYR A 7 -25.05 -16.29 58.13
CA TYR A 7 -24.91 -16.52 56.70
C TYR A 7 -24.39 -15.23 56.04
N LEU A 8 -23.12 -15.25 55.61
CA LEU A 8 -22.56 -14.26 54.70
C LEU A 8 -22.89 -14.73 53.27
N PRO A 9 -23.70 -13.99 52.49
CA PRO A 9 -23.84 -14.30 51.08
C PRO A 9 -22.45 -14.27 50.41
N PRO A 10 -22.16 -15.18 49.46
CA PRO A 10 -20.93 -15.10 48.69
C PRO A 10 -20.83 -13.71 48.07
N ALA A 11 -19.66 -13.08 48.18
CA ALA A 11 -19.39 -11.81 47.54
C ALA A 11 -19.85 -11.91 46.08
N ASP A 12 -20.73 -11.00 45.71
CA ASP A 12 -21.36 -10.79 44.43
C ASP A 12 -20.26 -10.70 43.35
N VAL A 13 -19.85 -11.86 42.81
CA VAL A 13 -18.92 -11.97 41.66
C VAL A 13 -19.66 -11.69 40.34
N GLU A 14 -20.73 -10.90 40.40
CA GLU A 14 -21.67 -10.69 39.29
C GLU A 14 -21.51 -9.33 38.61
N ASP A 15 -20.71 -8.42 39.17
CA ASP A 15 -20.44 -7.10 38.58
C ASP A 15 -19.09 -6.99 37.82
N ASP A 16 -18.33 -8.07 37.70
CA ASP A 16 -17.01 -8.06 37.03
C ASP A 16 -17.11 -8.19 35.49
N TRP A 17 -18.33 -8.38 34.95
CA TRP A 17 -18.58 -8.47 33.50
C TRP A 17 -18.78 -7.11 32.82
N LEU A 18 -18.87 -6.02 33.59
CA LEU A 18 -19.11 -4.67 33.10
C LEU A 18 -17.86 -3.78 33.08
N GLU A 19 -16.72 -4.25 33.61
CA GLU A 19 -15.47 -3.56 33.34
C GLU A 19 -15.17 -3.68 31.84
N PRO A 20 -15.11 -2.57 31.09
CA PRO A 20 -14.55 -2.60 29.75
C PRO A 20 -13.11 -3.03 29.95
N THR A 21 -12.85 -4.33 29.75
CA THR A 21 -11.49 -4.87 29.71
C THR A 21 -10.72 -3.91 28.82
N PRO A 22 -9.68 -3.22 29.31
CA PRO A 22 -8.88 -2.34 28.48
C PRO A 22 -8.45 -3.21 27.31
N ARG A 23 -9.07 -2.99 26.13
CA ARG A 23 -8.69 -3.76 24.94
C ARG A 23 -7.19 -3.57 24.88
N PRO A 24 -6.40 -4.66 24.90
CA PRO A 24 -4.96 -4.51 24.76
C PRO A 24 -4.79 -3.62 23.54
N ILE A 25 -4.18 -2.45 23.74
CA ILE A 25 -3.80 -1.55 22.67
C ILE A 25 -2.82 -2.37 21.87
N ARG A 26 -3.34 -3.15 20.91
CA ARG A 26 -2.49 -3.84 19.95
C ARG A 26 -1.69 -2.70 19.33
N PRO A 27 -0.36 -2.77 19.29
CA PRO A 27 0.42 -1.77 18.60
C PRO A 27 -0.12 -1.74 17.17
N LEU A 28 -0.87 -0.69 16.83
CA LEU A 28 -1.54 -0.54 15.56
C LEU A 28 -0.46 -0.38 14.50
N GLY A 29 -0.10 -1.49 13.84
CA GLY A 29 0.63 -1.50 12.57
C GLY A 29 1.97 -0.78 12.58
N SER A 30 2.99 -1.38 13.20
CA SER A 30 4.38 -1.05 12.84
C SER A 30 4.63 -1.44 11.37
N VAL A 31 5.65 -0.88 10.71
CA VAL A 31 6.08 -1.35 9.37
C VAL A 31 6.28 -2.88 9.32
N TRP A 32 6.49 -3.53 10.46
CA TRP A 32 6.68 -4.97 10.60
C TRP A 32 5.37 -5.79 10.61
N GLY A 33 4.20 -5.14 10.60
CA GLY A 33 2.95 -5.78 10.21
C GLY A 33 2.97 -6.16 8.73
N TRP A 34 2.30 -7.23 8.34
CA TRP A 34 2.30 -7.72 6.96
C TRP A 34 1.76 -6.66 5.98
N GLY A 35 0.70 -5.92 6.35
CA GLY A 35 0.17 -4.80 5.57
C GLY A 35 1.15 -3.62 5.42
N GLY A 36 1.82 -3.24 6.51
CA GLY A 36 2.84 -2.19 6.51
C GLY A 36 4.06 -2.55 5.65
N THR A 37 4.57 -3.77 5.79
CA THR A 37 5.70 -4.29 5.01
C THR A 37 5.38 -4.27 3.52
N LEU A 38 4.22 -4.78 3.14
CA LEU A 38 3.82 -4.82 1.73
C LEU A 38 3.60 -3.41 1.17
N THR A 39 3.09 -2.47 1.97
CA THR A 39 2.85 -1.08 1.54
C THR A 39 4.16 -0.37 1.20
N TRP A 40 5.19 -0.47 2.06
CA TRP A 40 6.47 0.22 1.77
C TRP A 40 7.21 -0.43 0.60
N VAL A 41 7.25 -1.77 0.53
CA VAL A 41 7.93 -2.48 -0.57
C VAL A 41 7.26 -2.14 -1.89
N SER A 42 5.93 -2.28 -1.95
CA SER A 42 5.18 -2.01 -3.19
C SER A 42 5.26 -0.55 -3.61
N GLY A 43 5.16 0.40 -2.67
CA GLY A 43 5.33 1.84 -2.93
C GLY A 43 6.74 2.17 -3.45
N LEU A 44 7.78 1.58 -2.85
CA LEU A 44 9.16 1.75 -3.29
C LEU A 44 9.40 1.18 -4.69
N VAL A 45 8.95 -0.06 -4.93
CA VAL A 45 9.06 -0.69 -6.25
C VAL A 45 8.29 0.13 -7.29
N LEU A 46 7.11 0.64 -6.95
CA LEU A 46 6.32 1.49 -7.84
C LEU A 46 7.08 2.78 -8.20
N ALA A 47 7.66 3.48 -7.22
CA ALA A 47 8.46 4.67 -7.46
C ALA A 47 9.67 4.38 -8.36
N ILE A 48 10.43 3.33 -8.05
CA ILE A 48 11.63 2.95 -8.82
C ILE A 48 11.25 2.50 -10.25
N SER A 49 10.09 1.87 -10.42
CA SER A 49 9.64 1.37 -11.73
C SER A 49 9.54 2.48 -12.79
N ALA A 50 9.30 3.74 -12.39
CA ALA A 50 9.28 4.88 -13.31
C ALA A 50 10.64 5.16 -13.96
N PHE A 51 11.75 4.72 -13.35
CA PHE A 51 13.11 4.85 -13.89
C PHE A 51 13.59 3.59 -14.62
N THR A 52 12.73 2.59 -14.76
CA THR A 52 13.03 1.39 -15.55
C THR A 52 12.54 1.55 -16.98
N GLY A 53 13.09 0.74 -17.91
CA GLY A 53 12.74 0.80 -19.33
C GLY A 53 11.27 0.45 -19.56
N TRP A 54 10.45 1.44 -19.87
CA TRP A 54 9.05 1.26 -20.27
C TRP A 54 8.94 0.97 -21.77
N TYR A 55 9.92 1.47 -22.54
CA TYR A 55 10.10 1.17 -23.95
C TYR A 55 11.45 0.53 -24.18
N SER A 56 11.47 -0.44 -25.08
CA SER A 56 12.70 -1.03 -25.61
C SER A 56 12.51 -1.24 -27.11
N GLY A 57 13.42 -0.72 -27.92
CA GLY A 57 13.43 -0.95 -29.36
C GLY A 57 14.85 -1.02 -29.87
N GLY A 58 15.07 -1.83 -30.91
CA GLY A 58 16.39 -1.99 -31.53
C GLY A 58 16.33 -1.70 -33.02
N GLY A 59 17.30 -0.94 -33.52
CA GLY A 59 17.51 -0.69 -34.94
C GLY A 59 19.00 -0.64 -35.24
N GLN A 60 19.43 -1.25 -36.34
CA GLN A 60 20.84 -1.21 -36.83
C GLN A 60 21.88 -1.68 -35.77
N GLY A 61 21.55 -2.71 -34.97
CA GLY A 61 22.48 -3.29 -33.99
C GLY A 61 22.59 -2.55 -32.66
N VAL A 62 21.83 -1.48 -32.44
CA VAL A 62 21.81 -0.73 -31.17
C VAL A 62 20.46 -0.90 -30.49
N THR A 63 20.48 -1.37 -29.23
CA THR A 63 19.30 -1.42 -28.36
C THR A 63 19.12 -0.09 -27.67
N THR A 64 17.96 0.53 -27.85
CA THR A 64 17.56 1.77 -27.17
C THR A 64 16.46 1.46 -26.18
N ALA A 65 16.62 1.91 -24.94
CA ALA A 65 15.59 1.81 -23.91
C ALA A 65 15.19 3.21 -23.44
N VAL A 66 13.89 3.47 -23.35
CA VAL A 66 13.35 4.73 -22.79
C VAL A 66 12.70 4.42 -21.46
N ILE A 67 13.21 5.06 -20.41
CA ILE A 67 12.67 4.91 -19.06
C ILE A 67 11.37 5.68 -18.90
N GLY A 68 10.47 5.19 -18.05
CA GLY A 68 9.14 5.76 -17.81
C GLY A 68 9.13 7.27 -17.57
N TRP A 69 10.12 7.80 -16.85
CA TRP A 69 10.31 9.22 -16.60
C TRP A 69 10.31 10.10 -17.87
N HIS A 70 10.95 9.61 -18.94
CA HIS A 70 11.05 10.32 -20.21
C HIS A 70 9.84 10.09 -21.13
N THR A 71 8.92 9.21 -20.76
CA THR A 71 7.78 8.82 -21.62
C THR A 71 6.60 9.77 -21.57
N GLY A 72 6.65 10.81 -20.72
CA GLY A 72 5.64 11.87 -20.64
C GLY A 72 5.18 12.14 -19.21
N THR A 73 3.94 12.62 -19.07
CA THR A 73 3.36 12.97 -17.76
C THR A 73 3.01 11.73 -16.93
N LEU A 74 2.51 10.66 -17.57
CA LEU A 74 2.08 9.44 -16.86
C LEU A 74 3.20 8.78 -16.04
N GLY A 75 4.41 8.66 -16.59
CA GLY A 75 5.54 8.09 -15.84
C GLY A 75 5.92 8.92 -14.61
N LYS A 76 5.79 10.26 -14.69
CA LYS A 76 6.00 11.15 -13.55
C LYS A 76 4.90 10.98 -12.51
N LEU A 77 3.65 10.87 -12.93
CA LEU A 77 2.52 10.64 -12.02
C LEU A 77 2.67 9.31 -11.26
N VAL A 78 3.06 8.23 -11.93
CA VAL A 78 3.32 6.93 -11.29
C VAL A 78 4.44 7.05 -10.25
N PHE A 79 5.52 7.77 -10.57
CA PHE A 79 6.59 8.05 -9.61
C PHE A 79 6.08 8.80 -8.37
N PHE A 80 5.33 9.88 -8.56
CA PHE A 80 4.79 10.67 -7.45
C PHE A 80 3.74 9.92 -6.63
N ILE A 81 2.98 9.00 -7.24
CA ILE A 81 2.10 8.11 -6.50
C ILE A 81 2.91 7.16 -5.62
N GLY A 82 3.97 6.53 -6.14
CA GLY A 82 4.87 5.71 -5.34
C GLY A 82 5.48 6.48 -4.18
N LEU A 83 5.92 7.72 -4.41
CA LEU A 83 6.39 8.61 -3.35
C LEU A 83 5.30 8.98 -2.35
N ALA A 84 4.07 9.21 -2.78
CA ALA A 84 2.95 9.51 -1.88
C ALA A 84 2.66 8.34 -0.95
N VAL A 85 2.70 7.10 -1.46
CA VAL A 85 2.58 5.88 -0.64
C VAL A 85 3.71 5.81 0.39
N LEU A 86 4.96 6.06 -0.03
CA LEU A 86 6.10 6.09 0.90
C LEU A 86 6.00 7.22 1.92
N ALA A 87 5.50 8.39 1.53
CA ALA A 87 5.30 9.52 2.42
C ALA A 87 4.25 9.20 3.49
N ILE A 88 3.16 8.52 3.12
CA ILE A 88 2.15 8.04 4.07
C ILE A 88 2.78 7.08 5.09
N VAL A 89 3.58 6.10 4.63
CA VAL A 89 4.29 5.17 5.54
C VAL A 89 5.26 5.92 6.45
N ALA A 90 6.04 6.86 5.92
CA ALA A 90 7.00 7.64 6.70
C ALA A 90 6.32 8.55 7.72
N LEU A 91 5.18 9.15 7.36
CA LEU A 91 4.39 10.02 8.23
C LEU A 91 3.87 9.24 9.44
N ARG A 92 3.36 8.02 9.18
CA ARG A 92 2.93 7.10 10.23
C ARG A 92 4.07 6.69 11.15
N GLU A 93 5.23 6.34 10.60
CA GLU A 93 6.41 5.98 11.41
C GLU A 93 6.89 7.15 12.27
N ALA A 94 6.67 8.38 11.83
CA ALA A 94 6.90 9.58 12.63
C ALA A 94 5.82 9.84 13.70
N GLY A 95 4.80 8.98 13.81
CA GLY A 95 3.67 9.13 14.72
C GLY A 95 2.62 10.15 14.26
N ILE A 96 2.67 10.58 13.00
CA ILE A 96 1.69 11.51 12.43
C ILE A 96 0.63 10.68 11.69
N GLU A 97 -0.54 10.60 12.29
CA GLU A 97 -1.66 9.85 11.72
C GLU A 97 -2.52 10.73 10.81
N LEU A 98 -3.13 10.10 9.80
CA LEU A 98 -4.17 10.75 9.00
C LEU A 98 -5.39 11.05 9.90
N PRO A 99 -6.14 12.13 9.60
CA PRO A 99 -7.33 12.47 10.38
C PRO A 99 -8.31 11.29 10.38
N ALA A 100 -8.98 11.06 11.52
CA ALA A 100 -9.84 9.89 11.74
C ALA A 100 -11.01 9.76 10.74
N THR A 101 -11.29 10.80 9.95
CA THR A 101 -12.29 10.78 8.88
C THR A 101 -11.81 10.05 7.62
N VAL A 102 -10.51 9.79 7.46
CA VAL A 102 -9.94 9.18 6.25
C VAL A 102 -9.06 7.98 6.63
N PRO A 103 -9.58 6.75 6.46
CA PRO A 103 -8.79 5.53 6.63
C PRO A 103 -7.56 5.51 5.71
N GLU A 104 -6.38 5.21 6.27
CA GLU A 104 -5.14 5.15 5.49
C GLU A 104 -5.18 4.05 4.44
N SER A 105 -5.76 2.89 4.79
CA SER A 105 -6.00 1.79 3.86
C SER A 105 -6.74 2.23 2.60
N LEU A 106 -7.80 3.04 2.73
CA LEU A 106 -8.55 3.58 1.59
C LEU A 106 -7.70 4.50 0.72
N VAL A 107 -6.83 5.33 1.32
CA VAL A 107 -5.92 6.21 0.57
C VAL A 107 -4.91 5.37 -0.23
N VAL A 108 -4.32 4.35 0.38
CA VAL A 108 -3.36 3.45 -0.28
C VAL A 108 -4.03 2.70 -1.44
N ILE A 109 -5.24 2.18 -1.23
CA ILE A 109 -6.03 1.51 -2.29
C ILE A 109 -6.34 2.48 -3.45
N ALA A 110 -6.75 3.71 -3.13
CA ALA A 110 -7.06 4.72 -4.13
C ALA A 110 -5.81 5.10 -4.96
N LEU A 111 -4.66 5.29 -4.29
CA LEU A 111 -3.38 5.55 -4.94
C LEU A 111 -2.94 4.40 -5.85
N GLY A 112 -3.01 3.15 -5.35
CA GLY A 112 -2.71 1.97 -6.17
C GLY A 112 -3.64 1.82 -7.38
N SER A 113 -4.93 2.14 -7.22
CA SER A 113 -5.91 2.11 -8.30
C SER A 113 -5.62 3.18 -9.37
N LEU A 114 -5.34 4.41 -8.95
CA LEU A 114 -4.93 5.50 -9.86
C LEU A 114 -3.67 5.14 -10.63
N SER A 115 -2.66 4.59 -9.95
CA SER A 115 -1.44 4.13 -10.60
C SER A 115 -1.72 3.02 -11.61
N THR A 116 -2.58 2.06 -11.26
CA THR A 116 -2.97 0.98 -12.18
C THR A 116 -3.62 1.54 -13.44
N ILE A 117 -4.53 2.51 -13.30
CA ILE A 117 -5.15 3.21 -14.44
C ILE A 117 -4.08 3.88 -15.30
N PHE A 118 -3.13 4.63 -14.71
CA PHE A 118 -2.09 5.31 -15.48
C PHE A 118 -1.18 4.34 -16.24
N VAL A 119 -0.80 3.23 -15.61
CA VAL A 119 0.00 2.19 -16.24
C VAL A 119 -0.78 1.51 -17.37
N LEU A 120 -2.07 1.21 -17.18
CA LEU A 120 -2.92 0.62 -18.22
C LEU A 120 -3.14 1.56 -19.41
N ILE A 121 -3.42 2.84 -19.15
CA ILE A 121 -3.50 3.86 -20.20
C ILE A 121 -2.21 3.85 -21.00
N ARG A 122 -1.05 3.82 -20.32
CA ARG A 122 0.22 3.78 -21.02
C ARG A 122 0.41 2.48 -21.79
N LEU A 123 0.07 1.34 -21.21
CA LEU A 123 0.20 0.02 -21.82
C LEU A 123 -0.57 -0.07 -23.14
N ILE A 124 -1.78 0.49 -23.19
CA ILE A 124 -2.65 0.50 -24.36
C ILE A 124 -2.24 1.59 -25.36
N SER A 125 -1.77 2.73 -24.87
CA SER A 125 -1.33 3.85 -25.71
C SER A 125 0.03 3.61 -26.37
N ILE A 126 0.78 2.57 -25.95
CA ILE A 126 2.00 2.15 -26.63
C ILE A 126 1.59 1.51 -27.95
N PRO A 127 1.92 2.12 -29.11
CA PRO A 127 1.84 1.43 -30.38
C PRO A 127 2.76 0.21 -30.31
N ASP A 128 2.28 -0.93 -30.80
CA ASP A 128 3.06 -2.18 -30.88
C ASP A 128 4.33 -2.00 -31.76
N GLU A 129 4.36 -0.94 -32.57
CA GLU A 129 5.45 -0.54 -33.44
C GLU A 129 5.80 0.94 -33.21
N PHE A 130 6.94 1.21 -32.58
CA PHE A 130 7.52 2.55 -32.53
C PHE A 130 8.67 2.61 -33.54
N PHE A 131 8.51 3.38 -34.63
CA PHE A 131 9.53 3.54 -35.67
C PHE A 131 10.06 2.22 -36.28
N GLY A 132 9.20 1.20 -36.44
CA GLY A 132 9.58 -0.11 -36.99
C GLY A 132 10.31 -1.03 -36.00
N TRP A 133 10.40 -0.64 -34.73
CA TRP A 133 11.09 -1.38 -33.67
C TRP A 133 10.05 -1.99 -32.72
N ARG A 134 10.20 -3.28 -32.38
CA ARG A 134 9.30 -4.01 -31.48
C ARG A 134 9.79 -3.91 -30.04
N GLY A 135 8.92 -3.50 -29.11
CA GLY A 135 9.08 -3.90 -27.70
C GLY A 135 8.45 -2.99 -26.66
N ARG A 136 7.59 -3.58 -25.83
CA ARG A 136 7.24 -3.05 -24.52
C ARG A 136 8.39 -3.39 -23.56
N GLY A 137 8.94 -2.40 -22.88
CA GLY A 137 10.00 -2.63 -21.92
C GLY A 137 9.47 -3.29 -20.64
N ILE A 138 10.31 -4.04 -19.94
CA ILE A 138 9.91 -4.77 -18.72
C ILE A 138 9.41 -3.84 -17.60
N GLY A 139 9.84 -2.58 -17.61
CA GLY A 139 9.47 -1.59 -16.61
C GLY A 139 7.98 -1.31 -16.52
N ILE A 140 7.24 -1.43 -17.62
CA ILE A 140 5.79 -1.23 -17.58
C ILE A 140 5.09 -2.36 -16.81
N PHE A 141 5.58 -3.60 -16.95
CA PHE A 141 5.04 -4.74 -16.22
C PHE A 141 5.41 -4.68 -14.74
N ILE A 142 6.62 -4.21 -14.42
CA ILE A 142 7.03 -3.93 -13.03
C ILE A 142 6.09 -2.91 -12.42
N SER A 143 5.80 -1.80 -13.12
CA SER A 143 4.89 -0.77 -12.62
C SER A 143 3.46 -1.28 -12.42
N LEU A 144 2.98 -2.17 -13.30
CA LEU A 144 1.65 -2.78 -13.19
C LEU A 144 1.56 -3.73 -11.99
N ILE A 145 2.55 -4.62 -11.83
CA ILE A 145 2.59 -5.53 -10.68
C ILE A 145 2.71 -4.74 -9.39
N ALA A 146 3.57 -3.72 -9.36
CA ALA A 146 3.75 -2.87 -8.20
C ALA A 146 2.46 -2.13 -7.82
N SER A 147 1.72 -1.59 -8.79
CA SER A 147 0.46 -0.90 -8.51
C SER A 147 -0.62 -1.85 -7.97
N LEU A 148 -0.68 -3.08 -8.46
CA LEU A 148 -1.55 -4.13 -7.91
C LEU A 148 -1.13 -4.54 -6.50
N LEU A 149 0.18 -4.63 -6.22
CA LEU A 149 0.68 -4.91 -4.88
C LEU A 149 0.37 -3.77 -3.90
N VAL A 150 0.39 -2.51 -4.34
CA VAL A 150 -0.08 -1.37 -3.52
C VAL A 150 -1.54 -1.54 -3.14
N ILE A 151 -2.40 -1.95 -4.08
CA ILE A 151 -3.82 -2.23 -3.79
C ILE A 151 -3.95 -3.39 -2.79
N ALA A 152 -3.24 -4.49 -3.02
CA ALA A 152 -3.25 -5.65 -2.13
C ALA A 152 -2.76 -5.28 -0.71
N ALA A 153 -1.74 -4.44 -0.61
CA ALA A 153 -1.25 -3.93 0.68
C ALA A 153 -2.29 -3.10 1.40
N GLY A 154 -2.97 -2.20 0.68
CA GLY A 154 -4.08 -1.42 1.24
C GLY A 154 -5.26 -2.28 1.69
N LEU A 155 -5.60 -3.35 0.96
CA LEU A 155 -6.64 -4.30 1.35
C LEU A 155 -6.27 -5.12 2.59
N LEU A 156 -5.02 -5.62 2.67
CA LEU A 156 -4.53 -6.31 3.86
C LEU A 156 -4.59 -5.40 5.08
N ARG A 157 -4.19 -4.14 4.91
CA ARG A 157 -4.26 -3.15 5.97
C ARG A 157 -5.68 -2.81 6.40
N ALA A 158 -6.62 -2.71 5.45
CA ALA A 158 -8.03 -2.52 5.79
C ALA A 158 -8.53 -3.64 6.70
N GLY A 159 -8.07 -4.88 6.49
CA GLY A 159 -8.36 -6.01 7.39
C GLY A 159 -7.68 -5.93 8.76
N GLU A 160 -6.56 -5.21 8.88
CA GLU A 160 -5.85 -4.96 10.16
C GLU A 160 -6.46 -3.78 10.95
N GLU A 161 -7.15 -2.86 10.28
CA GLU A 161 -7.78 -1.66 10.86
C GLU A 161 -9.19 -1.92 11.44
N LEU A 162 -9.83 -3.05 11.08
CA LEU A 162 -11.17 -3.47 11.55
C LEU A 162 -11.12 -4.24 12.88
#